data_AF-A0A2I1GTI7-F1
#
_entry.id   AF-A0A2I1GTI7-F1
#
_cell.length_a   1.000
_cell.length_b   1.000
_cell.length_c   1.000
_cell.angle_alpha   90.00
_cell.angle_beta   90.00
_cell.angle_gamma   90.00
#
_symmetry.space_group_name_H-M   'P 1'
#
loop_
_entity.id
_entity.type
_entity.pdbx_description
1 polymer ?
#
loop_
_entity_poly.entity_id
_entity_poly.type
_entity_poly.pdbx_seq_one_letter_code
_entity_poly.pdbx_strand_id
1 'polypeptide(L)'
;MVNYYWIIAEHSGKVVEVEGGSFHHSAKIIQYNKKSEDDPGVGTQLWYFDGKFIVNKRSGLVLDVYEGQIQNGARIIQFPTHAVPAVNQEWDYDYENSTINLRSDRSFVLEVKDASKDDFAPIILQKKNDGQNQRFTLQKWNVTSNSENASKLVTNMMDNIKFLPRLSQNLLEILGDDEYHDVTIEVGNDPNVKIFRAHMVILNYRSPCLREILSANKKLPNILPEIFEIILRYIYGGRLSLKECDTSDIIKLLVAANELKLQELIAYIQSFLIENEANWLEQNFNLIYRTSFKDDSFLSLQKFCNDLISNEPDKIFKSSNFTSVPEKLLISVIQEDNLQMSEIQIWEHVLKWGLAQNPELPSDVTNFSKDDFITLKNTLQYCMAFIRFHNLTSKEFLDKVFPYKKALPKELYVELLREFLDNNTKTSSKSKPRISEKINSKVIDSKIITFQHIETISKWIKELKITDELTTLFEFKLLFRGSRDGFYPDKFHQICDNQSHTVAIVKVAGSNEILGGYNPVIWKSDNSYSFCRNSFIFSFNNINRNESSTLSRVTDKVYAIDNRYYYGPSFGNGDLIICGLDLHTLSHYCRSSKNSYEKPIRETEGVFSIEECEVFRVILKY
;
A
#
# COMPACT_ATOMS: atom_id res chain seq x y z
N MET A 1 15.54 -9.45 3.34
CA MET A 1 16.07 -9.60 1.96
C MET A 1 15.87 -11.04 1.52
N VAL A 2 15.30 -11.24 0.33
CA VAL A 2 15.14 -12.57 -0.29
C VAL A 2 16.46 -12.94 -0.97
N ASN A 3 17.01 -14.13 -0.68
CA ASN A 3 18.20 -14.64 -1.34
C ASN A 3 17.80 -15.43 -2.59
N TYR A 4 18.41 -15.11 -3.73
CA TYR A 4 18.21 -15.82 -5.00
C TYR A 4 19.36 -16.78 -5.27
N TYR A 5 19.06 -17.89 -5.92
CA TYR A 5 20.01 -18.95 -6.24
C TYR A 5 19.86 -19.40 -7.69
N TRP A 6 20.98 -19.76 -8.32
CA TRP A 6 20.95 -20.72 -9.40
C TRP A 6 20.88 -22.13 -8.82
N ILE A 7 19.96 -22.93 -9.32
CA ILE A 7 19.87 -24.36 -9.03
C ILE A 7 20.66 -25.08 -10.14
N ILE A 8 21.84 -25.60 -9.81
CA ILE A 8 22.82 -26.14 -10.77
C ILE A 8 22.77 -27.66 -10.75
N ALA A 9 22.43 -28.31 -11.86
CA ALA A 9 22.54 -29.77 -11.98
C ALA A 9 24.03 -30.19 -11.97
N GLU A 10 24.43 -31.03 -11.02
CA GLU A 10 25.85 -31.36 -10.79
C GLU A 10 26.49 -32.08 -11.97
N HIS A 11 25.75 -32.95 -12.68
CA HIS A 11 26.29 -33.75 -13.78
C HIS A 11 26.56 -32.95 -15.05
N SER A 12 25.80 -31.87 -15.28
CA SER A 12 25.89 -31.04 -16.50
C SER A 12 26.51 -29.67 -16.25
N GLY A 13 26.50 -29.18 -15.00
CA GLY A 13 26.88 -27.81 -14.65
C GLY A 13 25.89 -26.73 -15.13
N LYS A 14 24.75 -27.15 -15.69
CA LYS A 14 23.70 -26.26 -16.21
C LYS A 14 22.69 -25.91 -15.13
N VAL A 15 21.94 -24.83 -15.34
CA VAL A 15 21.02 -24.29 -14.35
C VAL A 15 19.56 -24.54 -14.73
N VAL A 16 18.71 -24.69 -13.72
CA VAL A 16 17.26 -24.77 -13.89
C VAL A 16 16.72 -23.43 -14.39
N GLU A 17 15.94 -23.47 -15.47
CA GLU A 17 15.39 -22.30 -16.15
C GLU A 17 13.92 -22.51 -16.54
N VAL A 18 13.14 -21.43 -16.50
CA VAL A 18 11.83 -21.35 -17.18
C VAL A 18 12.04 -21.18 -18.68
N GLU A 19 11.58 -22.16 -19.47
CA GLU A 19 11.74 -22.18 -20.94
C GLU A 19 11.29 -20.86 -21.58
N GLY A 20 12.21 -20.21 -22.31
CA GLY A 20 11.97 -18.94 -23.01
C GLY A 20 11.71 -17.74 -22.11
N GLY A 21 11.89 -17.86 -20.79
CA GLY A 21 11.54 -16.80 -19.83
C GLY A 21 10.05 -16.44 -19.83
N SER A 22 9.21 -17.41 -20.16
CA SER A 22 7.77 -17.25 -20.29
C SER A 22 7.10 -16.84 -18.98
N PHE A 23 6.02 -16.06 -19.07
CA PHE A 23 5.09 -15.80 -17.95
C PHE A 23 3.85 -16.70 -18.01
N HIS A 24 3.74 -17.57 -19.04
CA HIS A 24 2.60 -18.48 -19.14
C HIS A 24 2.60 -19.48 -17.98
N HIS A 25 1.41 -19.69 -17.44
CA HIS A 25 1.12 -20.84 -16.61
C HIS A 25 1.41 -22.10 -17.44
N SER A 26 2.04 -23.10 -16.83
CA SER A 26 2.45 -24.33 -17.50
C SER A 26 3.64 -24.23 -18.45
N ALA A 27 4.43 -23.13 -18.39
CA ALA A 27 5.72 -23.10 -19.07
C ALA A 27 6.65 -24.17 -18.49
N LYS A 28 7.40 -24.85 -19.36
CA LYS A 28 8.27 -25.97 -18.98
C LYS A 28 9.46 -25.48 -18.19
N ILE A 29 9.90 -26.33 -17.27
CA ILE A 29 11.17 -26.16 -16.56
C ILE A 29 12.22 -27.05 -17.23
N ILE A 30 13.33 -26.46 -17.60
CA ILE A 30 14.43 -27.08 -18.35
C ILE A 30 15.76 -26.81 -17.65
N GLN A 31 16.80 -27.54 -18.02
CA GLN A 31 18.17 -27.06 -17.80
C GLN A 31 18.63 -26.20 -18.98
N TYR A 32 19.45 -25.21 -18.70
CA TYR A 32 20.06 -24.37 -19.70
C TYR A 32 21.45 -23.88 -19.26
N ASN A 33 22.29 -23.50 -20.22
CA ASN A 33 23.55 -22.83 -19.93
C ASN A 33 23.36 -21.63 -19.02
N LYS A 34 24.20 -21.53 -17.97
CA LYS A 34 24.14 -20.44 -17.00
C LYS A 34 24.40 -19.10 -17.70
N LYS A 35 23.46 -18.17 -17.58
CA LYS A 35 23.58 -16.80 -18.07
C LYS A 35 24.54 -16.00 -17.19
N SER A 36 25.13 -14.96 -17.79
CA SER A 36 25.89 -13.95 -17.05
C SER A 36 25.02 -13.31 -15.96
N GLU A 37 25.64 -12.88 -14.87
CA GLU A 37 24.97 -12.13 -13.80
C GLU A 37 24.31 -10.85 -14.29
N ASP A 38 24.90 -10.23 -15.31
CA ASP A 38 24.45 -8.98 -15.92
C ASP A 38 23.47 -9.22 -17.08
N ASP A 39 23.13 -10.47 -17.38
CA ASP A 39 22.19 -10.79 -18.46
C ASP A 39 20.78 -10.26 -18.10
N PRO A 40 20.12 -9.48 -18.97
CA PRO A 40 18.78 -8.94 -18.68
C PRO A 40 17.73 -10.04 -18.45
N GLY A 41 17.98 -11.24 -18.96
CA GLY A 41 17.20 -12.45 -18.76
C GLY A 41 17.67 -13.34 -17.62
N VAL A 42 18.68 -12.97 -16.82
CA VAL A 42 19.21 -13.81 -15.71
C VAL A 42 18.13 -14.24 -14.74
N GLY A 43 17.10 -13.40 -14.54
CA GLY A 43 15.94 -13.70 -13.69
C GLY A 43 15.19 -14.98 -14.06
N THR A 44 15.30 -15.49 -15.29
CA THR A 44 14.66 -16.77 -15.71
C THR A 44 15.31 -17.99 -15.06
N GLN A 45 16.55 -17.85 -14.58
CA GLN A 45 17.38 -18.92 -13.99
C GLN A 45 17.54 -18.79 -12.47
N LEU A 46 16.92 -17.76 -11.89
CA LEU A 46 17.07 -17.43 -10.47
C LEU A 46 15.83 -17.84 -9.69
N TRP A 47 16.06 -18.55 -8.60
CA TRP A 47 15.02 -19.14 -7.78
C TRP A 47 15.22 -18.77 -6.31
N TYR A 48 14.14 -18.64 -5.55
CA TYR A 48 14.20 -18.52 -4.10
C TYR A 48 13.24 -19.51 -3.44
N PHE A 49 13.56 -19.87 -2.20
CA PHE A 49 12.76 -20.80 -1.41
C PHE A 49 11.88 -19.99 -0.45
N ASP A 50 10.56 -20.11 -0.62
CA ASP A 50 9.55 -19.44 0.20
C ASP A 50 8.84 -20.45 1.10
N GLY A 51 9.54 -20.88 2.15
CA GLY A 51 9.08 -21.89 3.10
C GLY A 51 8.92 -23.29 2.50
N LYS A 52 7.89 -23.49 1.69
CA LYS A 52 7.55 -24.76 1.02
C LYS A 52 7.55 -24.67 -0.51
N PHE A 53 7.61 -23.48 -1.07
CA PHE A 53 7.59 -23.27 -2.51
C PHE A 53 8.97 -22.91 -3.03
N ILE A 54 9.26 -23.31 -4.27
CA ILE A 54 10.43 -22.84 -5.03
C ILE A 54 9.92 -21.88 -6.09
N VAL A 55 10.24 -20.60 -5.95
CA VAL A 55 9.64 -19.50 -6.71
C VAL A 55 10.66 -18.92 -7.69
N ASN A 56 10.25 -18.70 -8.94
CA ASN A 56 11.09 -18.06 -9.94
C ASN A 56 11.15 -16.54 -9.72
N LYS A 57 12.35 -15.94 -9.80
CA LYS A 57 12.56 -14.49 -9.62
C LYS A 57 11.82 -13.65 -10.67
N ARG A 58 11.82 -14.08 -11.93
CA ARG A 58 11.26 -13.28 -13.03
C ARG A 58 9.74 -13.36 -13.07
N SER A 59 9.16 -14.57 -12.99
CA SER A 59 7.72 -14.76 -13.14
C SER A 59 6.95 -14.68 -11.81
N GLY A 60 7.60 -14.92 -10.67
CA GLY A 60 6.93 -15.03 -9.37
C GLY A 60 6.09 -16.31 -9.21
N LEU A 61 6.13 -17.21 -10.19
CA LEU A 61 5.41 -18.50 -10.17
C LEU A 61 6.24 -19.59 -9.51
N VAL A 62 5.58 -20.65 -9.04
CA VAL A 62 6.21 -21.74 -8.29
C VAL A 62 6.45 -22.99 -9.15
N LEU A 63 7.45 -23.78 -8.80
CA LEU A 63 7.62 -25.12 -9.36
C LEU A 63 6.43 -26.02 -9.03
N ASP A 64 5.89 -26.67 -10.05
CA ASP A 64 4.67 -27.45 -10.00
C ASP A 64 4.83 -28.75 -10.80
N VAL A 65 4.36 -29.86 -10.23
CA VAL A 65 4.20 -31.12 -10.98
C VAL A 65 2.92 -31.02 -11.81
N TYR A 66 3.07 -31.03 -13.14
CA TYR A 66 2.00 -30.84 -14.11
C TYR A 66 0.79 -31.75 -13.82
N GLU A 67 -0.39 -31.15 -13.73
CA GLU A 67 -1.66 -31.83 -13.40
C GLU A 67 -1.66 -32.61 -12.07
N GLY A 68 -0.68 -32.37 -11.18
CA GLY A 68 -0.53 -33.10 -9.93
C GLY A 68 -0.18 -34.59 -10.09
N GLN A 69 0.29 -35.00 -11.27
CA GLN A 69 0.62 -36.40 -11.55
C GLN A 69 1.93 -36.82 -10.89
N ILE A 70 1.89 -37.23 -9.61
CA ILE A 70 3.06 -37.72 -8.87
C ILE A 70 3.45 -39.13 -9.36
N GLN A 71 4.20 -39.19 -10.46
CA GLN A 71 4.69 -40.42 -11.07
C GLN A 71 6.05 -40.20 -11.76
N ASN A 72 6.74 -41.29 -12.10
CA ASN A 72 8.02 -41.23 -12.83
C ASN A 72 7.85 -40.55 -14.19
N GLY A 73 8.76 -39.62 -14.50
CA GLY A 73 8.76 -38.86 -15.75
C GLY A 73 7.73 -37.73 -15.80
N ALA A 74 7.04 -37.42 -14.69
CA ALA A 74 6.08 -36.33 -14.67
C ALA A 74 6.76 -34.99 -14.97
N ARG A 75 6.07 -34.14 -15.74
CA ARG A 75 6.63 -32.87 -16.19
C ARG A 75 6.63 -31.86 -15.06
N ILE A 76 7.73 -31.12 -14.94
CA ILE A 76 7.80 -29.95 -14.06
C ILE A 76 7.54 -28.70 -14.87
N ILE A 77 6.65 -27.86 -14.35
CA ILE A 77 6.24 -26.59 -14.94
C ILE A 77 6.31 -25.47 -13.88
N GLN A 78 6.15 -24.23 -14.31
CA GLN A 78 5.76 -23.16 -13.38
C GLN A 78 4.24 -22.97 -13.37
N PHE A 79 3.67 -22.69 -12.20
CA PHE A 79 2.24 -22.43 -12.05
C PHE A 79 1.98 -21.45 -10.88
N PRO A 80 0.83 -20.74 -10.87
CA PRO A 80 0.40 -20.01 -9.68
C PRO A 80 0.23 -20.93 -8.47
N THR A 81 0.47 -20.41 -7.26
CA THR A 81 0.28 -21.17 -6.02
C THR A 81 -1.17 -21.65 -5.88
N HIS A 82 -1.38 -22.94 -5.67
CA HIS A 82 -2.68 -23.51 -5.35
C HIS A 82 -3.11 -23.16 -3.91
N ALA A 83 -4.41 -23.25 -3.63
CA ALA A 83 -4.92 -23.18 -2.26
C ALA A 83 -4.37 -24.38 -1.45
N VAL A 84 -3.93 -24.13 -0.22
CA VAL A 84 -3.28 -25.14 0.63
C VAL A 84 -4.30 -26.21 1.07
N PRO A 85 -3.99 -27.51 1.00
CA PRO A 85 -2.68 -28.10 0.67
C PRO A 85 -2.37 -28.18 -0.83
N ALA A 86 -1.18 -27.71 -1.22
CA ALA A 86 -0.70 -27.66 -2.60
C ALA A 86 0.38 -28.74 -2.82
N VAL A 87 0.02 -30.00 -2.57
CA VAL A 87 0.98 -31.12 -2.41
C VAL A 87 1.96 -31.30 -3.58
N ASN A 88 1.55 -30.95 -4.80
CA ASN A 88 2.34 -31.01 -6.03
C ASN A 88 3.26 -29.78 -6.26
N GLN A 89 3.26 -28.81 -5.34
CA GLN A 89 4.06 -27.58 -5.40
C GLN A 89 4.96 -27.41 -4.16
N GLU A 90 4.92 -28.36 -3.23
CA GLU A 90 5.65 -28.28 -1.97
C GLU A 90 6.96 -29.08 -2.05
N TRP A 91 8.09 -28.41 -1.81
CA TRP A 91 9.43 -28.97 -2.03
C TRP A 91 10.33 -28.81 -0.80
N ASP A 92 11.24 -29.77 -0.60
CA ASP A 92 12.33 -29.72 0.39
C ASP A 92 13.68 -29.93 -0.31
N TYR A 93 14.66 -29.10 0.02
CA TYR A 93 16.06 -29.34 -0.38
C TYR A 93 16.78 -30.18 0.68
N ASP A 94 17.28 -31.34 0.27
CA ASP A 94 18.09 -32.25 1.08
C ASP A 94 19.57 -31.93 0.86
N TYR A 95 20.21 -31.32 1.86
CA TYR A 95 21.62 -30.90 1.80
C TYR A 95 22.61 -32.07 1.82
N GLU A 96 22.24 -33.23 2.35
CA GLU A 96 23.14 -34.38 2.44
C GLU A 96 23.27 -35.05 1.07
N ASN A 97 22.16 -35.17 0.35
CA ASN A 97 22.10 -35.82 -0.96
C ASN A 97 22.13 -34.83 -2.13
N SER A 98 22.04 -33.53 -1.85
CA SER A 98 21.86 -32.45 -2.82
C SER A 98 20.64 -32.67 -3.74
N THR A 99 19.53 -33.19 -3.20
CA THR A 99 18.30 -33.46 -3.97
C THR A 99 17.20 -32.46 -3.63
N ILE A 100 16.36 -32.11 -4.62
CA ILE A 100 15.11 -31.37 -4.40
C ILE A 100 13.97 -32.38 -4.41
N ASN A 101 13.34 -32.59 -3.25
CA ASN A 101 12.36 -33.65 -3.02
C ASN A 101 10.95 -33.06 -2.93
N LEU A 102 9.95 -33.80 -3.41
CA LEU A 102 8.56 -33.45 -3.18
C LEU A 102 8.23 -33.67 -1.69
N ARG A 103 7.63 -32.68 -1.03
CA ARG A 103 7.39 -32.74 0.42
C ARG A 103 6.36 -33.79 0.80
N SER A 104 5.36 -34.05 -0.06
CA SER A 104 4.34 -35.08 0.16
C SER A 104 4.85 -36.51 0.01
N ASP A 105 5.90 -36.73 -0.79
CA ASP A 105 6.55 -38.01 -0.99
C ASP A 105 8.04 -37.82 -1.33
N ARG A 106 8.90 -37.93 -0.30
CA ARG A 106 10.35 -37.73 -0.42
C ARG A 106 11.05 -38.81 -1.25
N SER A 107 10.33 -39.85 -1.71
CA SER A 107 10.86 -40.80 -2.68
C SER A 107 10.87 -40.24 -4.10
N PHE A 108 10.22 -39.11 -4.37
CA PHE A 108 10.28 -38.40 -5.64
C PHE A 108 11.13 -37.13 -5.56
N VAL A 109 12.00 -36.96 -6.55
CA VAL A 109 12.95 -35.85 -6.67
C VAL A 109 12.90 -35.22 -8.05
N LEU A 110 13.41 -33.99 -8.16
CA LEU A 110 13.73 -33.40 -9.46
C LEU A 110 14.88 -34.17 -10.11
N GLU A 111 14.81 -34.34 -11.43
CA GLU A 111 15.83 -34.99 -12.23
C GLU A 111 15.96 -34.28 -13.59
N VAL A 112 17.18 -34.18 -14.11
CA VAL A 112 17.41 -33.87 -15.53
C VAL A 112 17.19 -35.14 -16.35
N LYS A 113 16.18 -35.10 -17.23
CA LYS A 113 15.76 -36.26 -18.02
C LYS A 113 16.93 -36.87 -18.81
N ASP A 114 17.01 -38.19 -18.76
CA ASP A 114 17.99 -39.02 -19.49
C ASP A 114 19.45 -38.68 -19.18
N ALA A 115 19.72 -38.03 -18.02
CA ALA A 115 21.02 -37.47 -17.66
C ALA A 115 21.64 -36.60 -18.77
N SER A 116 20.79 -35.97 -19.59
CA SER A 116 21.24 -35.15 -20.72
C SER A 116 22.12 -33.99 -20.24
N LYS A 117 23.11 -33.63 -21.06
CA LYS A 117 23.93 -32.43 -20.88
C LYS A 117 23.55 -31.33 -21.85
N ASP A 118 22.51 -31.52 -22.66
CA ASP A 118 22.07 -30.56 -23.68
C ASP A 118 21.21 -29.45 -23.06
N ASP A 119 21.20 -28.30 -23.72
CA ASP A 119 20.25 -27.23 -23.40
C ASP A 119 18.83 -27.70 -23.72
N PHE A 120 17.84 -27.16 -23.02
CA PHE A 120 16.42 -27.52 -23.18
C PHE A 120 16.07 -28.94 -22.72
N ALA A 121 16.99 -29.68 -22.10
CA ALA A 121 16.64 -30.94 -21.48
C ALA A 121 15.63 -30.70 -20.34
N PRO A 122 14.48 -31.40 -20.32
CA PRO A 122 13.44 -31.17 -19.32
C PRO A 122 13.89 -31.53 -17.90
N ILE A 123 13.46 -30.73 -16.93
CA ILE A 123 13.41 -31.13 -15.52
C ILE A 123 12.12 -31.91 -15.31
N ILE A 124 12.24 -33.10 -14.74
CA ILE A 124 11.13 -34.04 -14.51
C ILE A 124 11.09 -34.46 -13.04
N LEU A 125 9.95 -35.00 -12.62
CA LEU A 125 9.83 -35.73 -11.36
C LEU A 125 10.21 -37.19 -11.59
N GLN A 126 11.10 -37.72 -10.77
CA GLN A 126 11.56 -39.11 -10.87
C GLN A 126 11.78 -39.72 -9.49
N LYS A 127 11.60 -41.04 -9.35
CA LYS A 127 11.92 -41.75 -8.12
C LYS A 127 13.41 -41.63 -7.80
N LYS A 128 13.72 -41.29 -6.55
CA LYS A 128 15.07 -41.11 -6.02
C LYS A 128 15.91 -42.35 -6.26
N ASN A 129 17.10 -42.13 -6.82
CA ASN A 129 18.16 -43.08 -7.05
C ASN A 129 19.52 -42.38 -6.80
N ASP A 130 20.63 -43.08 -6.93
CA ASP A 130 21.97 -42.50 -6.71
C ASP A 130 22.55 -41.82 -7.97
N GLY A 131 21.70 -41.45 -8.93
CA GLY A 131 22.09 -40.82 -10.19
C GLY A 131 22.54 -39.37 -10.00
N GLN A 132 23.66 -39.01 -10.64
CA GLN A 132 24.19 -37.63 -10.57
C GLN A 132 23.26 -36.59 -11.20
N ASN A 133 22.37 -36.99 -12.10
CA ASN A 133 21.37 -36.13 -12.73
C ASN A 133 20.17 -35.81 -11.82
N GLN A 134 20.14 -36.33 -10.59
CA GLN A 134 19.20 -35.95 -9.53
C GLN A 134 19.81 -34.98 -8.51
N ARG A 135 21.09 -34.64 -8.65
CA ARG A 135 21.82 -33.78 -7.71
C ARG A 135 21.89 -32.35 -8.22
N PHE A 136 21.55 -31.40 -7.36
CA PHE A 136 21.52 -29.98 -7.65
C PHE A 136 22.24 -29.18 -6.58
N THR A 137 23.26 -28.41 -6.94
CA THR A 137 23.91 -27.45 -6.03
C THR A 137 23.22 -26.09 -6.10
N LEU A 138 23.02 -25.44 -4.95
CA LEU A 138 22.49 -24.08 -4.86
C LEU A 138 23.64 -23.06 -4.83
N GLN A 139 23.78 -22.26 -5.90
CA GLN A 139 24.74 -21.14 -5.91
C GLN A 139 24.00 -19.82 -5.72
N LYS A 140 24.35 -19.06 -4.67
CA LYS A 140 23.75 -17.75 -4.39
C LYS A 140 24.10 -16.73 -5.50
N TRP A 141 23.08 -16.01 -5.99
CA TRP A 141 23.23 -14.87 -6.90
C TRP A 141 23.50 -13.60 -6.10
N ASN A 142 24.67 -13.00 -6.32
CA ASN A 142 25.05 -11.71 -5.76
C ASN A 142 25.23 -10.74 -6.93
N VAL A 143 24.56 -9.58 -6.92
CA VAL A 143 24.76 -8.57 -7.97
C VAL A 143 26.14 -7.97 -7.78
N THR A 144 27.11 -8.28 -8.66
CA THR A 144 28.00 -7.35 -9.38
C THR A 144 29.25 -8.04 -9.94
N SER A 145 29.49 -7.78 -11.23
CA SER A 145 30.73 -7.95 -12.01
C SER A 145 32.07 -7.97 -11.25
N ASN A 146 33.01 -8.84 -11.70
CA ASN A 146 34.44 -9.01 -11.34
C ASN A 146 34.82 -10.10 -10.31
N SER A 147 34.27 -11.31 -10.35
CA SER A 147 34.38 -12.30 -9.25
C SER A 147 35.79 -12.69 -8.75
N GLU A 148 36.85 -12.73 -9.56
CA GLU A 148 38.21 -13.05 -9.03
C GLU A 148 38.89 -11.87 -8.33
N ASN A 149 38.78 -10.66 -8.89
CA ASN A 149 39.29 -9.45 -8.24
C ASN A 149 38.38 -9.02 -7.09
N ALA A 150 37.07 -9.22 -7.20
CA ALA A 150 36.09 -8.97 -6.16
C ALA A 150 36.18 -10.00 -5.03
N SER A 151 36.42 -11.29 -5.29
CA SER A 151 36.65 -12.26 -4.22
C SER A 151 37.97 -11.96 -3.51
N LYS A 152 39.05 -11.62 -4.21
CA LYS A 152 40.28 -11.13 -3.56
C LYS A 152 40.08 -9.81 -2.84
N LEU A 153 39.32 -8.86 -3.38
CA LEU A 153 38.99 -7.58 -2.72
C LEU A 153 38.07 -7.79 -1.51
N VAL A 154 37.09 -8.70 -1.57
CA VAL A 154 36.16 -9.02 -0.49
C VAL A 154 36.86 -9.84 0.59
N THR A 155 37.73 -10.80 0.23
CA THR A 155 38.59 -11.49 1.19
C THR A 155 39.58 -10.52 1.82
N ASN A 156 40.22 -9.63 1.04
CA ASN A 156 41.09 -8.58 1.59
C ASN A 156 40.30 -7.58 2.46
N MET A 157 39.08 -7.20 2.09
CA MET A 157 38.22 -6.33 2.89
C MET A 157 37.78 -7.04 4.16
N MET A 158 37.33 -8.30 4.09
CA MET A 158 36.99 -9.13 5.25
C MET A 158 38.18 -9.30 6.18
N ASP A 159 39.37 -9.57 5.64
CA ASP A 159 40.61 -9.66 6.40
C ASP A 159 41.02 -8.32 7.02
N ASN A 160 40.77 -7.20 6.34
CA ASN A 160 41.02 -5.86 6.88
C ASN A 160 40.02 -5.46 7.97
N ILE A 161 38.77 -5.96 7.92
CA ILE A 161 37.74 -5.63 8.92
C ILE A 161 37.58 -6.68 10.02
N LYS A 162 38.21 -7.87 9.92
CA LYS A 162 38.00 -8.98 10.88
C LYS A 162 38.33 -8.63 12.33
N PHE A 163 39.26 -7.70 12.54
CA PHE A 163 39.67 -7.27 13.88
C PHE A 163 38.90 -6.05 14.38
N LEU A 164 38.20 -5.32 13.50
CA LEU A 164 37.46 -4.11 13.86
C LEU A 164 36.36 -4.39 14.91
N PRO A 165 35.62 -5.52 14.89
CA PRO A 165 34.67 -5.82 15.96
C PRO A 165 35.31 -5.91 17.34
N ARG A 166 36.50 -6.51 17.46
CA ARG A 166 37.20 -6.61 18.75
C ARG A 166 37.78 -5.26 19.17
N LEU A 167 38.39 -4.53 18.24
CA LEU A 167 38.89 -3.17 18.48
C LEU A 167 37.77 -2.22 18.94
N SER A 168 36.64 -2.22 18.22
CA SER A 168 35.41 -1.49 18.56
C SER A 168 34.93 -1.82 19.98
N GLN A 169 34.91 -3.11 20.33
CA GLN A 169 34.53 -3.54 21.67
C GLN A 169 35.52 -3.04 22.74
N ASN A 170 36.83 -3.11 22.48
CA ASN A 170 37.84 -2.62 23.41
C ASN A 170 37.77 -1.09 23.61
N LEU A 171 37.47 -0.32 22.55
CA LEU A 171 37.21 1.11 22.67
C LEU A 171 35.90 1.42 23.41
N LEU A 172 34.89 0.56 23.33
CA LEU A 172 33.67 0.73 24.14
C LEU A 172 33.92 0.41 25.63
N GLU A 173 34.78 -0.57 25.93
CA GLU A 173 35.13 -0.95 27.30
C GLU A 173 35.81 0.20 28.05
N ILE A 174 36.70 0.98 27.40
CA ILE A 174 37.35 2.15 28.04
C ILE A 174 36.37 3.29 28.35
N LEU A 175 35.17 3.31 27.75
CA LEU A 175 34.16 4.32 28.08
C LEU A 175 33.56 4.10 29.49
N GLY A 176 33.53 2.85 29.94
CA GLY A 176 33.05 2.47 31.27
C GLY A 176 34.14 2.45 32.34
N ASP A 177 35.39 2.72 31.96
CA ASP A 177 36.54 2.76 32.86
C ASP A 177 36.83 4.21 33.29
N ASP A 178 37.02 4.41 34.59
CA ASP A 178 37.30 5.71 35.17
C ASP A 178 38.81 6.03 35.21
N GLU A 179 39.68 5.07 34.85
CA GLU A 179 41.13 5.15 35.13
C GLU A 179 41.92 6.07 34.17
N TYR A 180 41.58 6.13 32.87
CA TYR A 180 42.43 6.78 31.84
C TYR A 180 41.77 7.94 31.06
N HIS A 181 40.65 8.46 31.54
CA HIS A 181 39.99 9.61 30.90
C HIS A 181 40.82 10.90 31.03
N ASP A 182 40.86 11.72 29.98
CA ASP A 182 41.59 13.01 29.95
C ASP A 182 40.67 14.23 29.77
N VAL A 183 39.36 13.99 29.57
CA VAL A 183 38.35 15.04 29.48
C VAL A 183 37.05 14.65 30.19
N THR A 184 36.43 15.67 30.78
CA THR A 184 35.12 15.62 31.42
C THR A 184 34.22 16.61 30.71
N ILE A 185 33.08 16.15 30.20
CA ILE A 185 32.12 16.92 29.40
C ILE A 185 30.81 17.00 30.15
N GLU A 186 30.32 18.20 30.37
CA GLU A 186 29.00 18.45 30.94
C GLU A 186 27.98 18.54 29.81
N VAL A 187 26.93 17.71 29.84
CA VAL A 187 25.94 17.61 28.76
C VAL A 187 24.55 17.81 29.31
N GLY A 188 23.73 18.54 28.55
CA GLY A 188 22.38 18.95 28.94
C GLY A 188 22.35 20.30 29.66
N ASN A 189 21.15 20.70 30.07
CA ASN A 189 20.87 21.94 30.80
C ASN A 189 20.10 21.61 32.08
N ASP A 190 20.26 22.44 33.11
CA ASP A 190 19.57 22.29 34.39
C ASP A 190 18.05 22.12 34.20
N PRO A 191 17.40 21.14 34.87
CA PRO A 191 17.95 20.21 35.88
C PRO A 191 18.56 18.91 35.31
N ASN A 192 18.54 18.70 33.99
CA ASN A 192 18.91 17.44 33.34
C ASN A 192 20.34 17.50 32.80
N VAL A 193 21.31 17.64 33.71
CA VAL A 193 22.74 17.67 33.38
C VAL A 193 23.40 16.36 33.77
N LYS A 194 24.22 15.79 32.88
CA LYS A 194 25.05 14.61 33.15
C LYS A 194 26.50 14.88 32.78
N ILE A 195 27.40 14.35 33.59
CA ILE A 195 28.84 14.46 33.37
C ILE A 195 29.33 13.18 32.68
N PHE A 196 30.03 13.34 31.57
CA PHE A 196 30.64 12.26 30.80
C PHE A 196 32.16 12.34 30.86
N ARG A 197 32.81 11.21 31.16
CA ARG A 197 34.26 11.04 31.11
C ARG A 197 34.65 10.41 29.78
N ALA A 198 35.66 10.94 29.12
CA ALA A 198 36.03 10.53 27.77
C ALA A 198 37.51 10.83 27.46
N HIS A 199 37.91 10.54 26.21
CA HIS A 199 39.27 10.62 25.71
C HIS A 199 39.34 11.60 24.54
N MET A 200 40.05 12.72 24.70
CA MET A 200 40.17 13.81 23.73
C MET A 200 40.67 13.31 22.39
N VAL A 201 41.63 12.38 22.39
CA VAL A 201 42.21 11.83 21.14
C VAL A 201 41.14 11.15 20.27
N ILE A 202 40.17 10.46 20.86
CA ILE A 202 39.11 9.80 20.08
C ILE A 202 38.10 10.83 19.59
N LEU A 203 37.61 11.69 20.50
CA LEU A 203 36.59 12.70 20.19
C LEU A 203 37.07 13.68 19.12
N ASN A 204 38.29 14.19 19.25
CA ASN A 204 38.85 15.20 18.35
C ASN A 204 39.04 14.70 16.92
N TYR A 205 39.28 13.40 16.73
CA TYR A 205 39.47 12.81 15.40
C TYR A 205 38.16 12.31 14.78
N ARG A 206 37.15 11.99 15.59
CA ARG A 206 35.83 11.58 15.09
C ARG A 206 34.89 12.76 14.82
N SER A 207 35.08 13.90 15.48
CA SER A 207 34.34 15.12 15.21
C SER A 207 35.25 16.36 15.26
N PRO A 208 35.45 17.05 14.13
CA PRO A 208 36.09 18.37 14.12
C PRO A 208 35.36 19.38 15.00
N CYS A 209 34.03 19.28 15.10
CA CYS A 209 33.22 20.14 15.97
C CYS A 209 33.55 19.93 17.45
N LEU A 210 33.63 18.66 17.90
CA LEU A 210 34.04 18.36 19.27
C LEU A 210 35.46 18.85 19.55
N ARG A 211 36.38 18.79 18.57
CA ARG A 211 37.73 19.35 18.73
C ARG A 211 37.70 20.84 19.05
N GLU A 212 36.88 21.61 18.34
CA GLU A 212 36.70 23.04 18.58
C GLU A 212 36.03 23.30 19.93
N ILE A 213 34.89 22.64 20.19
CA ILE A 213 34.12 22.82 21.42
C ILE A 213 34.97 22.49 22.65
N LEU A 214 35.59 21.31 22.69
CA LEU A 214 36.35 20.86 23.86
C LEU A 214 37.64 21.65 24.11
N SER A 215 38.14 22.37 23.10
CA SER A 215 39.25 23.31 23.26
C SER A 215 38.85 24.62 23.93
N ALA A 216 37.58 25.04 23.80
CA ALA A 216 37.07 26.32 24.28
C ALA A 216 36.18 26.20 25.52
N ASN A 217 35.23 25.26 25.52
CA ASN A 217 34.24 25.05 26.58
C ASN A 217 33.82 23.57 26.65
N LYS A 218 33.91 22.96 27.83
CA LYS A 218 33.59 21.53 28.04
C LYS A 218 32.09 21.29 28.32
N LYS A 219 31.21 22.10 27.74
CA LYS A 219 29.75 22.03 27.93
C LYS A 219 29.00 21.86 26.61
N LEU A 220 28.00 20.98 26.60
CA LEU A 220 27.09 20.70 25.48
C LEU A 220 25.63 20.88 25.92
N PRO A 221 25.13 22.13 26.02
CA PRO A 221 23.83 22.42 26.62
C PRO A 221 22.62 22.00 25.77
N ASN A 222 22.76 21.92 24.45
CA ASN A 222 21.64 21.68 23.53
C ASN A 222 21.38 20.19 23.25
N ILE A 223 22.21 19.30 23.79
CA ILE A 223 22.11 17.85 23.57
C ILE A 223 21.63 17.20 24.86
N LEU A 224 20.63 16.32 24.75
CA LEU A 224 20.17 15.53 25.89
C LEU A 224 21.23 14.50 26.31
N PRO A 225 21.48 14.29 27.62
CA PRO A 225 22.42 13.29 28.11
C PRO A 225 22.28 11.90 27.48
N GLU A 226 21.06 11.40 27.37
CA GLU A 226 20.76 10.06 26.86
C GLU A 226 21.11 9.94 25.37
N ILE A 227 20.85 11.00 24.61
CA ILE A 227 21.20 11.08 23.19
C ILE A 227 22.72 11.19 23.01
N PHE A 228 23.38 11.99 23.84
CA PHE A 228 24.84 12.09 23.80
C PHE A 228 25.50 10.76 24.15
N GLU A 229 24.95 9.99 25.08
CA GLU A 229 25.45 8.65 25.40
C GLU A 229 25.42 7.71 24.18
N ILE A 230 24.35 7.75 23.38
CA ILE A 230 24.25 7.02 22.12
C ILE A 230 25.32 7.49 21.13
N ILE A 231 25.48 8.80 20.96
CA ILE A 231 26.51 9.39 20.08
C ILE A 231 27.91 8.99 20.53
N LEU A 232 28.17 9.02 21.84
CA LEU A 232 29.46 8.70 22.42
C LEU A 232 29.82 7.23 22.17
N ARG A 233 28.87 6.31 22.37
CA ARG A 233 29.04 4.89 22.00
C ARG A 233 29.27 4.72 20.50
N TYR A 234 28.59 5.48 19.64
CA TYR A 234 28.86 5.49 18.19
C TYR A 234 30.27 6.01 17.87
N ILE A 235 30.73 7.09 18.52
CA ILE A 235 32.06 7.68 18.29
C ILE A 235 33.17 6.66 18.59
N TYR A 236 33.05 5.93 19.69
CA TYR A 236 34.05 4.94 20.12
C TYR A 236 33.93 3.61 19.38
N GLY A 237 32.70 3.09 19.29
CA GLY A 237 32.45 1.74 18.79
C GLY A 237 32.18 1.68 17.30
N GLY A 238 31.80 2.78 16.64
CA GLY A 238 31.29 2.76 15.27
C GLY A 238 30.00 1.94 15.11
N ARG A 239 29.28 1.69 16.21
CA ARG A 239 28.06 0.87 16.25
C ARG A 239 26.89 1.71 16.71
N LEU A 240 25.72 1.45 16.12
CA LEU A 240 24.48 2.12 16.46
C LEU A 240 23.32 1.12 16.36
N SER A 241 22.49 1.04 17.40
CA SER A 241 21.24 0.28 17.38
C SER A 241 20.08 1.26 17.43
N LEU A 242 19.37 1.40 16.31
CA LEU A 242 18.21 2.30 16.20
C LEU A 242 16.87 1.58 16.34
N LYS A 243 16.84 0.25 16.17
CA LYS A 243 15.59 -0.55 16.16
C LYS A 243 14.84 -0.56 17.49
N GLU A 244 15.56 -0.30 18.58
CA GLU A 244 15.02 -0.28 19.94
C GLU A 244 14.76 1.14 20.43
N CYS A 245 15.08 2.16 19.63
CA CYS A 245 14.87 3.56 19.97
C CYS A 245 13.51 4.02 19.47
N ASP A 246 12.84 4.85 20.28
CA ASP A 246 11.65 5.57 19.81
C ASP A 246 12.03 6.51 18.66
N THR A 247 11.21 6.57 17.62
CA THR A 247 11.46 7.39 16.41
C THR A 247 11.68 8.86 16.75
N SER A 248 10.99 9.39 17.78
CA SER A 248 11.20 10.74 18.30
C SER A 248 12.64 10.96 18.81
N ASP A 249 13.22 9.98 19.49
CA ASP A 249 14.60 10.04 19.98
C ASP A 249 15.61 9.86 18.84
N ILE A 250 15.27 9.08 17.80
CA ILE A 250 16.08 9.00 16.58
C ILE A 250 16.16 10.37 15.88
N ILE A 251 15.06 11.13 15.85
CA ILE A 251 15.07 12.51 15.33
C ILE A 251 15.94 13.44 16.19
N LYS A 252 15.87 13.34 17.52
CA LYS A 252 16.77 14.11 18.42
C LYS A 252 18.24 13.72 18.21
N LEU A 253 18.51 12.44 18.00
CA LEU A 253 19.83 11.91 17.67
C LEU A 253 20.34 12.49 16.34
N LEU A 254 19.50 12.58 15.31
CA LEU A 254 19.84 13.21 14.03
C LEU A 254 20.24 14.68 14.21
N VAL A 255 19.46 15.43 15.00
CA VAL A 255 19.74 16.85 15.29
C VAL A 255 21.06 17.02 16.04
N ALA A 256 21.29 16.21 17.08
CA ALA A 256 22.54 16.24 17.84
C ALA A 256 23.76 15.79 17.00
N ALA A 257 23.58 14.82 16.10
CA ALA A 257 24.62 14.41 15.16
C ALA A 257 25.00 15.56 14.20
N ASN A 258 24.02 16.36 13.77
CA ASN A 258 24.28 17.57 12.98
C ASN A 258 25.03 18.65 13.75
N GLU A 259 24.63 18.94 15.00
CA GLU A 259 25.33 19.89 15.87
C GLU A 259 26.81 19.49 16.06
N LEU A 260 27.08 18.19 16.15
CA LEU A 260 28.43 17.64 16.27
C LEU A 260 29.11 17.36 14.92
N LYS A 261 28.51 17.76 13.79
CA LYS A 261 29.02 17.60 12.41
C LYS A 261 29.41 16.15 12.04
N LEU A 262 28.65 15.16 12.51
CA LEU A 262 28.87 13.73 12.28
C LEU A 262 28.20 13.28 10.97
N GLN A 263 28.75 13.67 9.82
CA GLN A 263 28.11 13.50 8.50
C GLN A 263 27.76 12.04 8.14
N GLU A 264 28.65 11.09 8.47
CA GLU A 264 28.41 9.65 8.28
C GLU A 264 27.16 9.17 9.03
N LEU A 265 27.01 9.61 10.28
CA LEU A 265 25.87 9.28 11.14
C LEU A 265 24.57 9.93 10.64
N ILE A 266 24.64 11.19 10.22
CA ILE A 266 23.50 11.94 9.67
C ILE A 266 22.94 11.23 8.43
N ALA A 267 23.81 10.79 7.51
CA ALA A 267 23.39 10.06 6.31
C ALA A 267 22.71 8.73 6.68
N TYR A 268 23.32 7.95 7.58
CA TYR A 268 22.77 6.67 8.02
C TYR A 268 21.40 6.81 8.68
N ILE A 269 21.24 7.77 9.61
CA ILE A 269 19.96 7.96 10.33
C ILE A 269 18.85 8.39 9.36
N GLN A 270 19.12 9.28 8.42
CA GLN A 270 18.11 9.69 7.43
C GLN A 270 17.63 8.50 6.58
N SER A 271 18.55 7.67 6.08
CA SER A 271 18.19 6.45 5.35
C SER A 271 17.37 5.50 6.21
N PHE A 272 17.80 5.25 7.45
CA PHE A 272 17.07 4.38 8.37
C PHE A 272 15.62 4.84 8.59
N LEU A 273 15.41 6.14 8.86
CA LEU A 273 14.10 6.73 9.09
C LEU A 273 13.19 6.57 7.85
N ILE A 274 13.71 6.85 6.66
CA ILE A 274 12.93 6.75 5.41
C ILE A 274 12.57 5.29 5.10
N GLU A 275 13.50 4.35 5.31
CA GLU A 275 13.30 2.93 4.97
C GLU A 275 12.42 2.19 5.97
N ASN A 276 12.50 2.52 7.25
CA ASN A 276 11.87 1.74 8.33
C ASN A 276 10.70 2.47 9.01
N GLU A 277 10.70 3.80 9.02
CA GLU A 277 9.78 4.63 9.80
C GLU A 277 8.91 5.56 8.93
N ALA A 278 8.76 5.26 7.63
CA ALA A 278 8.05 6.12 6.67
C ALA A 278 6.63 6.53 7.14
N ASN A 279 5.84 5.58 7.64
CA ASN A 279 4.49 5.87 8.15
C ASN A 279 4.52 6.85 9.33
N TRP A 280 5.51 6.70 10.23
CA TRP A 280 5.67 7.62 11.36
C TRP A 280 6.07 9.01 10.88
N LEU A 281 6.96 9.10 9.89
CA LEU A 281 7.35 10.38 9.26
C LEU A 281 6.16 11.08 8.61
N GLU A 282 5.29 10.35 7.90
CA GLU A 282 4.06 10.89 7.30
C GLU A 282 3.11 11.44 8.39
N GLN A 283 2.88 10.68 9.46
CA GLN A 283 2.01 11.09 10.56
C GLN A 283 2.54 12.31 11.33
N ASN A 284 3.86 12.48 11.36
CA ASN A 284 4.57 13.58 12.04
C ASN A 284 5.17 14.58 11.05
N PHE A 285 4.57 14.72 9.86
CA PHE A 285 5.12 15.50 8.76
C PHE A 285 5.62 16.90 9.14
N ASN A 286 4.85 17.67 9.92
CA ASN A 286 5.24 19.02 10.33
C ASN A 286 6.55 19.04 11.14
N LEU A 287 6.75 18.07 12.04
CA LEU A 287 7.98 17.95 12.82
C LEU A 287 9.17 17.70 11.88
N ILE A 288 9.01 16.76 10.95
CA ILE A 288 10.05 16.38 10.00
C ILE A 288 10.37 17.51 9.05
N TYR A 289 9.35 18.19 8.51
CA TYR A 289 9.53 19.35 7.65
C TYR A 289 10.29 20.47 8.38
N ARG A 290 9.85 20.86 9.58
CA ARG A 290 10.55 21.91 10.35
C ARG A 290 11.99 21.52 10.70
N THR A 291 12.22 20.25 11.05
CA THR A 291 13.55 19.76 11.40
C THR A 291 14.46 19.74 10.17
N SER A 292 13.99 19.18 9.06
CA SER A 292 14.76 18.98 7.84
C SER A 292 15.09 20.28 7.11
N PHE A 293 14.18 21.27 7.11
CA PHE A 293 14.39 22.55 6.42
C PHE A 293 15.02 23.64 7.30
N LYS A 294 15.34 23.34 8.57
CA LYS A 294 16.10 24.26 9.43
C LYS A 294 17.58 24.35 9.02
N ASP A 295 18.10 23.30 8.40
CA ASP A 295 19.51 23.14 8.03
C ASP A 295 19.62 22.33 6.72
N ASP A 296 20.53 22.71 5.83
CA ASP A 296 20.72 22.05 4.53
C ASP A 296 21.40 20.68 4.61
N SER A 297 21.78 20.22 5.81
CA SER A 297 22.42 18.92 6.03
C SER A 297 21.45 17.73 5.92
N PHE A 298 20.14 17.96 5.90
CA PHE A 298 19.11 16.91 5.91
C PHE A 298 18.45 16.68 4.54
N LEU A 299 19.25 16.65 3.48
CA LEU A 299 18.79 16.58 2.08
C LEU A 299 17.86 15.39 1.79
N SER A 300 18.09 14.22 2.38
CA SER A 300 17.25 13.03 2.13
C SER A 300 15.85 13.20 2.73
N LEU A 301 15.75 13.77 3.94
CA LEU A 301 14.45 14.07 4.55
C LEU A 301 13.76 15.25 3.87
N GLN A 302 14.50 16.28 3.44
CA GLN A 302 13.94 17.37 2.63
C GLN A 302 13.34 16.83 1.32
N LYS A 303 14.06 15.92 0.64
CA LYS A 303 13.55 15.24 -0.55
C LYS A 303 12.29 14.45 -0.25
N PHE A 304 12.28 13.63 0.81
CA PHE A 304 11.08 12.92 1.25
C PHE A 304 9.88 13.86 1.46
N CYS A 305 10.09 14.99 2.14
CA CYS A 305 9.04 15.97 2.36
C CYS A 305 8.54 16.60 1.06
N ASN A 306 9.44 17.00 0.16
CA ASN A 306 9.09 17.56 -1.15
C ASN A 306 8.35 16.55 -2.04
N ASP A 307 8.77 15.28 -2.01
CA ASP A 307 8.11 14.20 -2.74
C ASP A 307 6.69 13.98 -2.21
N LEU A 308 6.46 14.08 -0.90
CA LEU A 308 5.12 13.98 -0.32
C LEU A 308 4.23 15.17 -0.70
N ILE A 309 4.75 16.40 -0.63
CA ILE A 309 4.04 17.61 -1.08
C ILE A 309 3.67 17.50 -2.56
N SER A 310 4.59 17.02 -3.39
CA SER A 310 4.41 17.01 -4.84
C SER A 310 3.58 15.84 -5.34
N ASN A 311 3.61 14.68 -4.70
CA ASN A 311 2.98 13.46 -5.22
C ASN A 311 1.70 13.07 -4.47
N GLU A 312 1.64 13.30 -3.15
CA GLU A 312 0.54 12.88 -2.28
C GLU A 312 0.19 13.99 -1.25
N PRO A 313 -0.09 15.23 -1.67
CA PRO A 313 -0.34 16.34 -0.75
C PRO A 313 -1.57 16.14 0.16
N ASP A 314 -2.49 15.24 -0.21
CA ASP A 314 -3.65 14.89 0.62
C ASP A 314 -3.25 14.20 1.94
N LYS A 315 -2.11 13.49 1.97
CA LYS A 315 -1.60 12.84 3.19
C LYS A 315 -1.21 13.85 4.26
N ILE A 316 -0.77 15.06 3.86
CA ILE A 316 -0.31 16.10 4.80
C ILE A 316 -1.46 16.58 5.70
N PHE A 317 -2.67 16.69 5.13
CA PHE A 317 -3.88 17.06 5.87
C PHE A 317 -4.29 16.03 6.93
N LYS A 318 -3.87 14.76 6.76
CA LYS A 318 -4.16 13.66 7.68
C LYS A 318 -3.16 13.57 8.83
N SER A 319 -2.08 14.36 8.81
CA SER A 319 -1.06 14.34 9.86
C SER A 319 -1.61 14.84 11.21
N SER A 320 -1.11 14.26 12.31
CA SER A 320 -1.61 14.51 13.66
C SER A 320 -1.51 15.98 14.10
N ASN A 321 -0.51 16.69 13.57
CA ASN A 321 -0.20 18.08 13.90
C ASN A 321 -0.35 19.03 12.70
N PHE A 322 -1.25 18.71 11.75
CA PHE A 322 -1.50 19.54 10.57
C PHE A 322 -1.78 21.01 10.91
N THR A 323 -2.55 21.27 11.97
CA THR A 323 -2.89 22.64 12.38
C THR A 323 -1.69 23.48 12.81
N SER A 324 -0.52 22.87 13.02
CA SER A 324 0.73 23.54 13.38
C SER A 324 1.68 23.76 12.20
N VAL A 325 1.27 23.46 10.95
CA VAL A 325 2.13 23.70 9.78
C VAL A 325 2.36 25.20 9.57
N PRO A 326 3.55 25.64 9.13
CA PRO A 326 3.77 27.03 8.73
C PRO A 326 2.83 27.44 7.58
N GLU A 327 2.37 28.69 7.58
CA GLU A 327 1.46 29.21 6.54
C GLU A 327 2.00 29.01 5.12
N LYS A 328 3.30 29.24 4.91
CA LYS A 328 3.96 29.01 3.60
C LYS A 328 3.83 27.58 3.10
N LEU A 329 3.92 26.60 4.00
CA LEU A 329 3.76 25.19 3.67
C LEU A 329 2.28 24.86 3.39
N LEU A 330 1.35 25.42 4.17
CA LEU A 330 -0.07 25.27 3.87
C LEU A 330 -0.40 25.80 2.48
N ILE A 331 0.10 26.99 2.15
CA ILE A 331 -0.06 27.62 0.84
C ILE A 331 0.49 26.73 -0.28
N SER A 332 1.72 26.19 -0.14
CA SER A 332 2.28 25.32 -1.17
C SER A 332 1.43 24.08 -1.37
N VAL A 333 0.94 23.46 -0.29
CA VAL A 333 0.10 22.25 -0.36
C VAL A 333 -1.27 22.53 -1.01
N ILE A 334 -1.94 23.63 -0.64
CA ILE A 334 -3.24 23.96 -1.24
C ILE A 334 -3.10 24.45 -2.68
N GLN A 335 -1.95 24.99 -3.08
CA GLN A 335 -1.74 25.43 -4.47
C GLN A 335 -1.69 24.27 -5.47
N GLU A 336 -1.29 23.07 -5.03
CA GLU A 336 -1.11 21.91 -5.89
C GLU A 336 -2.40 21.51 -6.63
N ASP A 337 -2.28 21.32 -7.94
CA ASP A 337 -3.38 20.90 -8.81
C ASP A 337 -3.73 19.42 -8.65
N ASN A 338 -2.78 18.60 -8.20
CA ASN A 338 -2.96 17.17 -7.98
C ASN A 338 -3.48 16.81 -6.58
N LEU A 339 -3.82 17.80 -5.75
CA LEU A 339 -4.43 17.58 -4.45
C LEU A 339 -5.79 16.87 -4.60
N GLN A 340 -5.82 15.60 -4.19
CA GLN A 340 -6.97 14.70 -4.30
C GLN A 340 -8.00 14.96 -3.18
N MET A 341 -8.51 16.18 -3.10
CA MET A 341 -9.42 16.63 -2.04
C MET A 341 -10.46 17.61 -2.60
N SER A 342 -11.70 17.52 -2.13
CA SER A 342 -12.74 18.45 -2.60
C SER A 342 -12.48 19.86 -2.09
N GLU A 343 -12.91 20.88 -2.84
CA GLU A 343 -12.69 22.28 -2.45
C GLU A 343 -13.32 22.60 -1.09
N ILE A 344 -14.44 21.94 -0.75
CA ILE A 344 -15.05 22.11 0.57
C ILE A 344 -14.16 21.55 1.68
N GLN A 345 -13.57 20.36 1.47
CA GLN A 345 -12.66 19.77 2.44
C GLN A 345 -11.40 20.63 2.60
N ILE A 346 -10.86 21.18 1.52
CA ILE A 346 -9.71 22.11 1.59
C ILE A 346 -10.08 23.33 2.43
N TRP A 347 -11.26 23.93 2.20
CA TRP A 347 -11.76 25.06 3.00
C TRP A 347 -11.88 24.69 4.49
N GLU A 348 -12.46 23.55 4.82
CA GLU A 348 -12.61 23.10 6.22
C GLU A 348 -11.25 22.91 6.92
N HIS A 349 -10.25 22.38 6.21
CA HIS A 349 -8.89 22.24 6.76
C HIS A 349 -8.19 23.59 6.94
N VAL A 350 -8.30 24.50 5.97
CA VAL A 350 -7.76 25.86 6.05
C VAL A 350 -8.40 26.62 7.22
N LEU A 351 -9.72 26.51 7.38
CA LEU A 351 -10.46 27.09 8.49
C LEU A 351 -10.01 26.51 9.83
N LYS A 352 -9.91 25.17 9.94
CA LYS A 352 -9.41 24.49 11.14
C LYS A 352 -7.99 24.94 11.50
N TRP A 353 -7.12 25.11 10.51
CA TRP A 353 -5.79 25.66 10.69
C TRP A 353 -5.84 27.11 11.21
N GLY A 354 -6.66 27.98 10.60
CA GLY A 354 -6.78 29.38 11.00
C GLY A 354 -7.33 29.57 12.41
N LEU A 355 -8.32 28.76 12.81
CA LEU A 355 -8.84 28.75 14.18
C LEU A 355 -7.78 28.29 15.18
N ALA A 356 -6.98 27.27 14.84
CA ALA A 356 -5.91 26.80 15.71
C ALA A 356 -4.77 27.83 15.90
N GLN A 357 -4.55 28.73 14.94
CA GLN A 357 -3.62 29.86 15.10
C GLN A 357 -4.16 30.95 16.03
N ASN A 358 -5.47 30.96 16.31
CA ASN A 358 -6.15 31.98 17.10
C ASN A 358 -7.00 31.32 18.22
N PRO A 359 -6.36 30.72 19.23
CA PRO A 359 -7.05 29.93 20.26
C PRO A 359 -8.00 30.73 21.15
N GLU A 360 -7.93 32.06 21.11
CA GLU A 360 -8.83 32.97 21.85
C GLU A 360 -10.20 33.13 21.18
N LEU A 361 -10.34 32.72 19.90
CA LEU A 361 -11.61 32.82 19.19
C LEU A 361 -12.66 31.86 19.79
N PRO A 362 -13.95 32.24 19.80
CA PRO A 362 -15.02 31.35 20.22
C PRO A 362 -15.05 30.05 19.38
N SER A 363 -15.51 28.94 19.98
CA SER A 363 -15.67 27.69 19.24
C SER A 363 -16.84 27.72 18.25
N ASP A 364 -17.87 28.53 18.53
CA ASP A 364 -19.05 28.69 17.69
C ASP A 364 -19.00 30.05 16.97
N VAL A 365 -19.03 30.00 15.64
CA VAL A 365 -19.02 31.17 14.75
C VAL A 365 -20.18 32.14 15.01
N THR A 366 -21.30 31.68 15.56
CA THR A 366 -22.43 32.54 15.90
C THR A 366 -22.11 33.52 17.04
N ASN A 367 -21.11 33.21 17.87
CA ASN A 367 -20.65 34.04 18.97
C ASN A 367 -19.54 35.03 18.58
N PHE A 368 -19.13 35.06 17.30
CA PHE A 368 -18.03 35.93 16.85
C PHE A 368 -18.42 37.41 16.89
N SER A 369 -17.58 38.20 17.54
CA SER A 369 -17.56 39.65 17.46
C SER A 369 -17.07 40.12 16.08
N LYS A 370 -17.14 41.44 15.82
CA LYS A 370 -16.58 42.00 14.58
C LYS A 370 -15.05 41.84 14.52
N ASP A 371 -14.39 41.98 15.66
CA ASP A 371 -12.94 41.89 15.75
C ASP A 371 -12.46 40.44 15.56
N ASP A 372 -13.23 39.46 16.05
CA ASP A 372 -12.98 38.03 15.82
C ASP A 372 -12.94 37.68 14.32
N PHE A 373 -13.89 38.21 13.54
CA PHE A 373 -13.88 38.04 12.09
C PHE A 373 -12.69 38.73 11.42
N ILE A 374 -12.23 39.86 11.93
CA ILE A 374 -11.04 40.56 11.41
C ILE A 374 -9.78 39.73 11.69
N THR A 375 -9.64 39.18 12.90
CA THR A 375 -8.53 38.30 13.29
C THR A 375 -8.46 37.07 12.39
N LEU A 376 -9.58 36.37 12.20
CA LEU A 376 -9.64 35.21 11.32
C LEU A 376 -9.37 35.57 9.85
N LYS A 377 -9.92 36.70 9.37
CA LYS A 377 -9.67 37.21 8.02
C LYS A 377 -8.19 37.44 7.75
N ASN A 378 -7.50 38.13 8.68
CA ASN A 378 -6.09 38.44 8.54
C ASN A 378 -5.24 37.15 8.52
N THR A 379 -5.61 36.16 9.33
CA THR A 379 -4.93 34.85 9.38
C THR A 379 -5.10 34.06 8.09
N LEU A 380 -6.30 34.08 7.49
CA LEU A 380 -6.62 33.27 6.32
C LEU A 380 -6.33 33.97 4.99
N GLN A 381 -5.94 35.24 5.00
CA GLN A 381 -5.91 36.10 3.81
C GLN A 381 -5.16 35.49 2.62
N TYR A 382 -3.96 34.94 2.85
CA TYR A 382 -3.15 34.36 1.78
C TYR A 382 -3.65 32.98 1.37
N CYS A 383 -4.14 32.17 2.32
CA CYS A 383 -4.69 30.84 2.02
C CYS A 383 -6.00 30.92 1.20
N MET A 384 -6.86 31.90 1.51
CA MET A 384 -8.14 32.10 0.82
C MET A 384 -7.99 32.32 -0.68
N ALA A 385 -6.90 32.95 -1.12
CA ALA A 385 -6.65 33.22 -2.54
C ALA A 385 -6.50 31.93 -3.38
N PHE A 386 -6.19 30.80 -2.74
CA PHE A 386 -5.97 29.53 -3.42
C PHE A 386 -7.16 28.57 -3.29
N ILE A 387 -8.25 28.96 -2.65
CA ILE A 387 -9.45 28.12 -2.53
C ILE A 387 -10.38 28.42 -3.70
N ARG A 388 -10.80 27.39 -4.45
CA ARG A 388 -11.62 27.56 -5.67
C ARG A 388 -13.10 27.58 -5.28
N PHE A 389 -13.53 28.60 -4.55
CA PHE A 389 -14.90 28.71 -4.02
C PHE A 389 -16.01 28.57 -5.07
N HIS A 390 -15.77 28.98 -6.31
CA HIS A 390 -16.71 28.83 -7.45
C HIS A 390 -17.00 27.37 -7.84
N ASN A 391 -16.21 26.42 -7.34
CA ASN A 391 -16.40 24.98 -7.57
C ASN A 391 -17.20 24.29 -6.46
N LEU A 392 -17.66 25.04 -5.45
CA LEU A 392 -18.56 24.53 -4.41
C LEU A 392 -19.98 24.38 -4.95
N THR A 393 -20.79 23.57 -4.28
CA THR A 393 -22.25 23.56 -4.46
C THR A 393 -22.91 24.65 -3.61
N SER A 394 -24.11 25.08 -4.00
CA SER A 394 -24.88 26.06 -3.20
C SER A 394 -25.11 25.60 -1.76
N LYS A 395 -25.26 24.28 -1.55
CA LYS A 395 -25.41 23.69 -0.22
C LYS A 395 -24.13 23.78 0.60
N GLU A 396 -22.98 23.38 0.02
CA GLU A 396 -21.68 23.50 0.70
C GLU A 396 -21.36 24.97 1.04
N PHE A 397 -21.62 25.89 0.12
CA PHE A 397 -21.47 27.32 0.39
C PHE A 397 -22.34 27.78 1.56
N LEU A 398 -23.64 27.45 1.56
CA LEU A 398 -24.58 27.86 2.60
C LEU A 398 -24.22 27.28 3.97
N ASP A 399 -23.87 26.00 4.03
CA ASP A 399 -23.66 25.30 5.29
C ASP A 399 -22.28 25.60 5.91
N LYS A 400 -21.24 25.80 5.08
CA LYS A 400 -19.84 25.79 5.53
C LYS A 400 -19.05 27.07 5.26
N VAL A 401 -19.42 27.87 4.27
CA VAL A 401 -18.73 29.13 3.94
C VAL A 401 -19.49 30.34 4.44
N PHE A 402 -20.81 30.36 4.24
CA PHE A 402 -21.69 31.47 4.61
C PHE A 402 -21.63 31.87 6.10
N PRO A 403 -21.47 30.95 7.08
CA PRO A 403 -21.31 31.34 8.49
C PRO A 403 -20.12 32.27 8.71
N TYR A 404 -19.08 32.14 7.88
CA TYR A 404 -17.84 32.94 7.93
C TYR A 404 -17.84 34.12 6.97
N LYS A 405 -18.98 34.52 6.39
CA LYS A 405 -19.08 35.60 5.37
C LYS A 405 -18.38 36.91 5.71
N LYS A 406 -18.27 37.26 7.00
CA LYS A 406 -17.60 38.49 7.46
C LYS A 406 -16.07 38.39 7.43
N ALA A 407 -15.52 37.17 7.41
CA ALA A 407 -14.09 36.92 7.24
C ALA A 407 -13.66 36.92 5.76
N LEU A 408 -14.59 36.75 4.81
CA LEU A 408 -14.28 36.77 3.38
C LEU A 408 -14.02 38.21 2.88
N PRO A 409 -13.17 38.39 1.84
CA PRO A 409 -13.12 39.63 1.08
C PRO A 409 -14.52 40.01 0.58
N LYS A 410 -14.87 41.30 0.67
CA LYS A 410 -16.24 41.78 0.42
C LYS A 410 -16.66 41.52 -1.03
N GLU A 411 -15.73 41.72 -1.96
CA GLU A 411 -15.90 41.52 -3.39
C GLU A 411 -16.19 40.03 -3.68
N LEU A 412 -15.34 39.13 -3.16
CA LEU A 412 -15.49 37.68 -3.31
C LEU A 412 -16.83 37.20 -2.73
N TYR A 413 -17.21 37.67 -1.54
CA TYR A 413 -18.48 37.27 -0.93
C TYR A 413 -19.68 37.66 -1.80
N VAL A 414 -19.71 38.89 -2.33
CA VAL A 414 -20.81 39.37 -3.18
C VAL A 414 -20.88 38.59 -4.49
N GLU A 415 -19.73 38.24 -5.08
CA GLU A 415 -19.66 37.41 -6.28
C GLU A 415 -20.19 36.01 -6.04
N LEU A 416 -19.70 35.31 -5.01
CA LEU A 416 -20.17 33.97 -4.64
C LEU A 416 -21.67 33.96 -4.30
N LEU A 417 -22.15 34.98 -3.57
CA LEU A 417 -23.56 35.09 -3.22
C LEU A 417 -24.44 35.23 -4.47
N ARG A 418 -24.01 36.01 -5.48
CA ARG A 418 -24.74 36.13 -6.75
C ARG A 418 -24.75 34.80 -7.50
N GLU A 419 -23.60 34.15 -7.61
CA GLU A 419 -23.46 32.88 -8.33
C GLU A 419 -24.34 31.77 -7.72
N PHE A 420 -24.36 31.63 -6.40
CA PHE A 420 -25.12 30.55 -5.73
C PHE A 420 -26.62 30.83 -5.58
N LEU A 421 -27.07 32.08 -5.76
CA LEU A 421 -28.48 32.47 -5.76
C LEU A 421 -29.11 32.46 -7.16
N ASP A 422 -28.32 32.70 -8.20
CA ASP A 422 -28.80 32.74 -9.58
C ASP A 422 -28.81 31.33 -10.21
N ASN A 423 -29.98 30.68 -10.17
CA ASN A 423 -30.19 29.33 -10.73
C ASN A 423 -29.97 29.24 -12.26
N ASN A 424 -29.76 30.36 -12.97
CA ASN A 424 -29.78 30.42 -14.43
C ASN A 424 -28.46 30.82 -15.11
N THR A 425 -27.39 31.12 -14.38
CA THR A 425 -26.10 31.47 -15.00
C THR A 425 -25.07 30.37 -14.77
N LYS A 426 -24.83 29.53 -15.78
CA LYS A 426 -23.55 28.83 -15.91
C LYS A 426 -22.48 29.88 -16.20
N THR A 427 -21.91 30.47 -15.15
CA THR A 427 -20.83 31.45 -15.28
C THR A 427 -19.58 30.77 -15.82
N SER A 428 -18.91 31.45 -16.75
CA SER A 428 -17.62 31.11 -17.32
C SER A 428 -16.45 31.25 -16.34
N SER A 429 -16.71 31.44 -15.04
CA SER A 429 -15.74 31.68 -13.96
C SER A 429 -15.27 30.40 -13.26
N LYS A 430 -15.85 29.23 -13.58
CA LYS A 430 -15.43 27.96 -12.97
C LYS A 430 -14.02 27.58 -13.42
N SER A 431 -13.05 27.82 -12.54
CA SER A 431 -11.71 27.25 -12.65
C SER A 431 -11.79 25.72 -12.72
N LYS A 432 -10.83 25.07 -13.39
CA LYS A 432 -10.79 23.60 -13.43
C LYS A 432 -10.79 23.07 -11.98
N PRO A 433 -11.73 22.18 -11.60
CA PRO A 433 -11.70 21.60 -10.26
C PRO A 433 -10.43 20.78 -10.07
N ARG A 434 -9.81 20.85 -8.87
CA ARG A 434 -8.61 20.04 -8.52
C ARG A 434 -8.90 18.55 -8.66
N ILE A 435 -10.08 18.16 -8.19
CA ILE A 435 -10.70 16.91 -8.58
C ILE A 435 -11.24 17.11 -10.00
N SER A 436 -10.43 16.81 -11.01
CA SER A 436 -10.96 16.62 -12.36
C SER A 436 -12.14 15.66 -12.29
N GLU A 437 -13.21 15.87 -13.06
CA GLU A 437 -14.26 14.85 -13.26
C GLU A 437 -13.67 13.49 -13.71
N LYS A 438 -12.41 13.48 -14.16
CA LYS A 438 -11.56 12.31 -14.45
C LYS A 438 -11.01 11.56 -13.21
N ILE A 439 -11.12 12.08 -11.99
CA ILE A 439 -10.67 11.41 -10.75
C ILE A 439 -11.79 10.61 -10.09
N ASN A 440 -13.06 10.97 -10.31
CA ASN A 440 -14.18 10.08 -9.98
C ASN A 440 -14.10 8.73 -10.72
N SER A 441 -13.29 8.62 -11.77
CA SER A 441 -13.03 7.36 -12.50
C SER A 441 -11.66 6.71 -12.23
N LYS A 442 -10.78 7.31 -11.40
CA LYS A 442 -9.49 6.67 -11.05
C LYS A 442 -9.55 5.79 -9.80
N VAL A 443 -10.54 5.97 -8.94
CA VAL A 443 -10.66 5.17 -7.70
C VAL A 443 -11.34 3.83 -7.96
N ILE A 444 -12.18 3.73 -9.00
CA ILE A 444 -13.00 2.55 -9.25
C ILE A 444 -13.02 2.27 -10.76
N ASP A 445 -12.59 1.08 -11.15
CA ASP A 445 -12.79 0.56 -12.50
C ASP A 445 -14.25 0.12 -12.68
N SER A 446 -15.18 1.08 -12.80
CA SER A 446 -16.61 0.83 -13.06
C SER A 446 -17.14 1.68 -14.22
N LYS A 447 -18.00 1.07 -15.06
CA LYS A 447 -18.79 1.76 -16.08
C LYS A 447 -20.21 2.09 -15.61
N ILE A 448 -20.67 1.50 -14.50
CA ILE A 448 -22.06 1.58 -14.04
C ILE A 448 -22.22 2.56 -12.87
N ILE A 449 -21.32 2.50 -11.89
CA ILE A 449 -21.49 3.19 -10.60
C ILE A 449 -20.43 4.26 -10.34
N THR A 450 -20.80 5.24 -9.52
CA THR A 450 -19.95 6.34 -9.06
C THR A 450 -19.45 6.08 -7.64
N PHE A 451 -18.56 6.94 -7.16
CA PHE A 451 -18.11 6.91 -5.76
C PHE A 451 -19.26 7.05 -4.75
N GLN A 452 -20.28 7.89 -5.01
CA GLN A 452 -21.45 7.99 -4.11
C GLN A 452 -22.21 6.67 -3.96
N HIS A 453 -22.36 5.90 -5.06
CA HIS A 453 -22.98 4.58 -4.99
C HIS A 453 -22.15 3.63 -4.11
N ILE A 454 -20.82 3.67 -4.22
CA ILE A 454 -19.93 2.86 -3.38
C ILE A 454 -20.04 3.25 -1.91
N GLU A 455 -20.04 4.54 -1.60
CA GLU A 455 -20.19 5.00 -0.22
C GLU A 455 -21.50 4.49 0.38
N THR A 456 -22.59 4.56 -0.39
CA THR A 456 -23.91 4.05 0.02
C THR A 456 -23.90 2.53 0.25
N ILE A 457 -23.35 1.75 -0.70
CA ILE A 457 -23.22 0.30 -0.59
C ILE A 457 -22.35 -0.07 0.63
N SER A 458 -21.27 0.67 0.85
CA SER A 458 -20.33 0.46 1.97
C SER A 458 -21.01 0.68 3.33
N LYS A 459 -21.84 1.72 3.45
CA LYS A 459 -22.68 1.95 4.64
C LYS A 459 -23.65 0.80 4.87
N TRP A 460 -24.28 0.28 3.81
CA TRP A 460 -25.19 -0.88 3.92
C TRP A 460 -24.48 -2.17 4.35
N ILE A 461 -23.25 -2.41 3.90
CA ILE A 461 -22.41 -3.55 4.33
C ILE A 461 -22.10 -3.47 5.83
N LYS A 462 -21.86 -2.26 6.36
CA LYS A 462 -21.61 -2.03 7.80
C LYS A 462 -22.86 -1.91 8.66
N GLU A 463 -24.05 -1.99 8.06
CA GLU A 463 -25.33 -1.75 8.73
C GLU A 463 -25.46 -0.33 9.33
N LEU A 464 -24.75 0.64 8.76
CA LEU A 464 -24.83 2.06 9.14
C LEU A 464 -26.04 2.75 8.51
N LYS A 465 -26.55 3.82 9.15
CA LYS A 465 -27.52 4.72 8.51
C LYS A 465 -26.80 5.57 7.46
N ILE A 466 -27.54 6.04 6.45
CA ILE A 466 -26.99 6.90 5.38
C ILE A 466 -26.32 8.17 5.95
N THR A 467 -26.81 8.66 7.09
CA THR A 467 -26.32 9.85 7.80
C THR A 467 -25.04 9.63 8.61
N ASP A 468 -24.64 8.38 8.83
CA ASP A 468 -23.49 8.07 9.70
C ASP A 468 -22.17 8.24 8.92
N GLU A 469 -21.13 8.71 9.61
CA GLU A 469 -19.79 8.86 9.05
C GLU A 469 -19.15 7.49 8.81
N LEU A 470 -18.60 7.28 7.60
CA LEU A 470 -17.89 6.06 7.24
C LEU A 470 -16.41 6.19 7.66
N THR A 471 -16.04 5.59 8.79
CA THR A 471 -14.68 5.65 9.35
C THR A 471 -13.71 4.62 8.74
N THR A 472 -14.18 3.71 7.88
CA THR A 472 -13.38 2.62 7.29
C THR A 472 -13.42 2.67 5.77
N LEU A 473 -12.25 2.49 5.14
CA LEU A 473 -12.13 2.48 3.68
C LEU A 473 -12.38 1.08 3.14
N PHE A 474 -13.32 0.97 2.18
CA PHE A 474 -13.51 -0.24 1.39
C PHE A 474 -12.79 -0.09 0.04
N GLU A 475 -12.11 -1.14 -0.39
CA GLU A 475 -11.60 -1.28 -1.75
C GLU A 475 -12.53 -2.19 -2.56
N PHE A 476 -12.98 -1.70 -3.72
CA PHE A 476 -13.80 -2.46 -4.66
C PHE A 476 -12.94 -2.90 -5.83
N LYS A 477 -12.50 -4.15 -5.81
CA LYS A 477 -11.68 -4.75 -6.86
C LYS A 477 -12.57 -5.41 -7.92
N LEU A 478 -12.58 -4.89 -9.14
CA LEU A 478 -13.35 -5.47 -10.25
C LEU A 478 -12.89 -6.90 -10.53
N LEU A 479 -13.82 -7.85 -10.48
CA LEU A 479 -13.59 -9.25 -10.84
C LEU A 479 -14.09 -9.54 -12.26
N PHE A 480 -15.36 -9.22 -12.52
CA PHE A 480 -16.06 -9.54 -13.75
C PHE A 480 -16.67 -8.28 -14.36
N ARG A 481 -16.60 -8.15 -15.70
CA ARG A 481 -17.30 -7.13 -16.47
C ARG A 481 -17.90 -7.75 -17.72
N GLY A 482 -19.20 -7.64 -17.92
CA GLY A 482 -19.93 -8.25 -19.03
C GLY A 482 -19.38 -7.84 -20.40
N SER A 483 -19.08 -6.55 -20.61
CA SER A 483 -18.47 -6.10 -21.87
C SER A 483 -17.02 -6.59 -22.10
N ARG A 484 -16.32 -7.07 -21.07
CA ARG A 484 -14.96 -7.60 -21.15
C ARG A 484 -14.93 -9.13 -21.24
N ASP A 485 -15.74 -9.78 -20.41
CA ASP A 485 -15.67 -11.23 -20.15
C ASP A 485 -16.80 -12.01 -20.83
N GLY A 486 -17.87 -11.32 -21.25
CA GLY A 486 -19.08 -11.89 -21.86
C GLY A 486 -20.23 -12.03 -20.87
N PHE A 487 -21.47 -11.86 -21.36
CA PHE A 487 -22.69 -11.90 -20.55
C PHE A 487 -23.23 -13.34 -20.35
N TYR A 488 -22.38 -14.25 -19.88
CA TYR A 488 -22.70 -15.68 -19.80
C TYR A 488 -22.47 -16.27 -18.38
N PRO A 489 -23.35 -17.18 -17.90
CA PRO A 489 -23.18 -17.87 -16.61
C PRO A 489 -21.83 -18.58 -16.43
N ASP A 490 -21.37 -19.28 -17.47
CA ASP A 490 -20.10 -20.03 -17.44
C ASP A 490 -18.90 -19.09 -17.23
N LYS A 491 -18.93 -17.91 -17.85
CA LYS A 491 -17.91 -16.86 -17.65
C LYS A 491 -17.96 -16.26 -16.25
N PHE A 492 -19.16 -16.02 -15.73
CA PHE A 492 -19.31 -15.59 -14.34
C PHE A 492 -18.71 -16.63 -13.38
N HIS A 493 -19.12 -17.90 -13.47
CA HIS A 493 -18.62 -18.95 -12.58
C HIS A 493 -17.11 -19.19 -12.73
N GLN A 494 -16.57 -19.14 -13.95
CA GLN A 494 -15.13 -19.24 -14.21
C GLN A 494 -14.32 -18.18 -13.43
N ILE A 495 -14.87 -16.97 -13.25
CA ILE A 495 -14.17 -15.82 -12.66
C ILE A 495 -14.53 -15.60 -11.18
N CYS A 496 -15.79 -15.78 -10.82
CA CYS A 496 -16.34 -15.37 -9.53
C CYS A 496 -16.55 -16.53 -8.56
N ASP A 497 -16.54 -17.80 -8.99
CA ASP A 497 -16.61 -18.91 -8.05
C ASP A 497 -15.42 -18.88 -7.08
N ASN A 498 -15.65 -19.36 -5.86
CA ASN A 498 -14.71 -19.27 -4.74
C ASN A 498 -14.42 -17.84 -4.24
N GLN A 499 -15.03 -16.81 -4.84
CA GLN A 499 -14.98 -15.44 -4.31
C GLN A 499 -16.13 -15.21 -3.33
N SER A 500 -15.85 -14.50 -2.24
CA SER A 500 -16.83 -14.02 -1.27
C SER A 500 -16.71 -12.51 -1.10
N HIS A 501 -17.64 -11.90 -0.36
CA HIS A 501 -17.68 -10.45 -0.15
C HIS A 501 -17.74 -9.71 -1.48
N THR A 502 -18.71 -10.07 -2.32
CA THR A 502 -18.85 -9.53 -3.67
C THR A 502 -20.09 -8.66 -3.81
N VAL A 503 -20.01 -7.64 -4.65
CA VAL A 503 -21.15 -6.81 -5.07
C VAL A 503 -21.33 -6.98 -6.56
N ALA A 504 -22.48 -7.50 -6.97
CA ALA A 504 -22.90 -7.55 -8.36
C ALA A 504 -23.75 -6.32 -8.69
N ILE A 505 -23.51 -5.72 -9.85
CA ILE A 505 -24.09 -4.46 -10.28
C ILE A 505 -24.46 -4.58 -11.75
N VAL A 506 -25.69 -4.19 -12.11
CA VAL A 506 -26.16 -4.19 -13.50
C VAL A 506 -26.80 -2.87 -13.87
N LYS A 507 -26.56 -2.46 -15.11
CA LYS A 507 -27.23 -1.33 -15.74
C LYS A 507 -28.39 -1.85 -16.58
N VAL A 508 -29.62 -1.45 -16.27
CA VAL A 508 -30.80 -1.84 -17.05
C VAL A 508 -30.79 -1.14 -18.41
N ALA A 509 -31.08 -1.89 -19.48
CA ALA A 509 -31.05 -1.36 -20.84
C ALA A 509 -32.17 -0.34 -21.09
N GLY A 510 -31.80 0.79 -21.71
CA GLY A 510 -32.74 1.83 -22.08
C GLY A 510 -33.28 2.65 -20.89
N SER A 511 -32.67 2.55 -19.71
CA SER A 511 -33.09 3.32 -18.53
C SER A 511 -31.91 3.79 -17.68
N ASN A 512 -32.18 4.68 -16.72
CA ASN A 512 -31.20 5.11 -15.73
C ASN A 512 -31.12 4.21 -14.50
N GLU A 513 -31.85 3.11 -14.47
CA GLU A 513 -31.95 2.19 -13.34
C GLU A 513 -30.68 1.33 -13.21
N ILE A 514 -30.14 1.29 -11.99
CA ILE A 514 -29.02 0.41 -11.61
C ILE A 514 -29.54 -0.55 -10.54
N LEU A 515 -29.30 -1.84 -10.73
CA LEU A 515 -29.69 -2.89 -9.80
C LEU A 515 -28.45 -3.62 -9.32
N GLY A 516 -28.53 -4.26 -8.16
CA GLY A 516 -27.42 -5.07 -7.68
C GLY A 516 -27.73 -5.86 -6.42
N GLY A 517 -26.72 -6.60 -5.98
CA GLY A 517 -26.78 -7.36 -4.75
C GLY A 517 -25.39 -7.61 -4.15
N TYR A 518 -25.34 -7.67 -2.82
CA TYR A 518 -24.15 -7.99 -2.06
C TYR A 518 -24.23 -9.42 -1.54
N ASN A 519 -23.23 -10.23 -1.90
CA ASN A 519 -23.04 -11.59 -1.42
C ASN A 519 -21.79 -11.67 -0.53
N PRO A 520 -21.93 -11.82 0.81
CA PRO A 520 -20.79 -11.99 1.71
C PRO A 520 -20.25 -13.44 1.73
N VAL A 521 -20.97 -14.42 1.20
CA VAL A 521 -20.54 -15.83 1.17
C VAL A 521 -19.92 -16.20 -0.17
N ILE A 522 -19.31 -17.39 -0.24
CA ILE A 522 -18.62 -17.87 -1.43
C ILE A 522 -19.63 -18.21 -2.55
N TRP A 523 -19.38 -17.74 -3.78
CA TRP A 523 -20.07 -18.22 -5.00
C TRP A 523 -19.66 -19.64 -5.35
N LYS A 524 -20.63 -20.41 -5.85
CA LYS A 524 -20.49 -21.79 -6.32
C LYS A 524 -21.30 -21.98 -7.61
N SER A 525 -21.12 -23.14 -8.23
CA SER A 525 -21.92 -23.60 -9.38
C SER A 525 -22.50 -25.01 -9.14
N ASP A 526 -22.90 -25.33 -7.91
CA ASP A 526 -23.29 -26.68 -7.46
C ASP A 526 -24.81 -26.97 -7.53
N ASN A 527 -25.60 -26.06 -8.12
CA ASN A 527 -27.07 -26.14 -8.18
C ASN A 527 -27.76 -26.09 -6.81
N SER A 528 -27.14 -25.44 -5.83
CA SER A 528 -27.72 -25.25 -4.49
C SER A 528 -28.02 -23.79 -4.16
N TYR A 529 -28.83 -23.59 -3.13
CA TYR A 529 -28.90 -22.29 -2.46
C TYR A 529 -27.89 -22.22 -1.33
N SER A 530 -27.25 -21.05 -1.17
CA SER A 530 -26.36 -20.79 -0.04
C SER A 530 -27.04 -19.97 1.04
N PHE A 531 -26.94 -20.45 2.28
CA PHE A 531 -27.46 -19.75 3.44
C PHE A 531 -26.66 -18.47 3.72
N CYS A 532 -27.34 -17.34 3.89
CA CYS A 532 -26.69 -16.07 4.23
C CYS A 532 -27.61 -15.14 5.04
N ARG A 533 -27.06 -14.48 6.07
CA ARG A 533 -27.78 -13.51 6.91
C ARG A 533 -27.62 -12.06 6.46
N ASN A 534 -26.47 -11.74 5.87
CA ASN A 534 -26.06 -10.36 5.64
C ASN A 534 -26.12 -9.99 4.14
N SER A 535 -26.80 -10.81 3.34
CA SER A 535 -27.05 -10.52 1.93
C SER A 535 -28.12 -9.45 1.79
N PHE A 536 -27.98 -8.61 0.77
CA PHE A 536 -28.99 -7.63 0.40
C PHE A 536 -28.97 -7.39 -1.10
N ILE A 537 -30.13 -7.03 -1.65
CA ILE A 537 -30.28 -6.52 -3.02
C ILE A 537 -30.69 -5.05 -2.97
N PHE A 538 -30.41 -4.31 -4.03
CA PHE A 538 -30.66 -2.88 -4.07
C PHE A 538 -31.00 -2.37 -5.47
N SER A 539 -31.57 -1.17 -5.50
CA SER A 539 -31.70 -0.37 -6.71
C SER A 539 -31.36 1.10 -6.48
N PHE A 540 -30.80 1.73 -7.51
CA PHE A 540 -30.65 3.18 -7.62
C PHE A 540 -31.48 3.65 -8.83
N ASN A 541 -32.51 4.46 -8.56
CA ASN A 541 -33.36 5.05 -9.59
C ASN A 541 -33.10 6.54 -9.72
N ASN A 542 -32.71 6.98 -10.92
CA ASN A 542 -32.39 8.38 -11.23
C ASN A 542 -33.54 9.13 -11.92
N ILE A 543 -34.78 8.67 -11.73
CA ILE A 543 -35.90 9.11 -12.57
C ILE A 543 -36.32 10.56 -12.25
N ASN A 544 -35.99 11.13 -11.07
CA ASN A 544 -36.47 12.46 -10.68
C ASN A 544 -35.54 13.28 -9.76
N ARG A 545 -34.24 13.45 -10.03
CA ARG A 545 -33.29 14.37 -9.32
C ARG A 545 -33.22 14.30 -7.77
N ASN A 546 -34.02 13.46 -7.14
CA ASN A 546 -33.94 12.98 -5.78
C ASN A 546 -33.52 11.52 -5.92
N GLU A 547 -32.26 11.21 -5.61
CA GLU A 547 -31.71 9.85 -5.68
C GLU A 547 -32.52 8.91 -4.77
N SER A 548 -33.51 8.21 -5.33
CA SER A 548 -34.25 7.20 -4.59
C SER A 548 -33.47 5.89 -4.66
N SER A 549 -32.79 5.53 -3.58
CA SER A 549 -32.14 4.24 -3.40
C SER A 549 -33.03 3.28 -2.61
N THR A 550 -33.23 2.06 -3.10
CA THR A 550 -33.92 1.00 -2.37
C THR A 550 -32.90 -0.01 -1.85
N LEU A 551 -32.90 -0.26 -0.54
CA LEU A 551 -32.21 -1.39 0.08
C LEU A 551 -33.24 -2.45 0.48
N SER A 552 -32.98 -3.69 0.11
CA SER A 552 -33.82 -4.84 0.43
C SER A 552 -32.95 -5.94 1.02
N ARG A 553 -33.12 -6.23 2.32
CA ARG A 553 -32.32 -7.26 3.02
C ARG A 553 -32.97 -8.63 2.88
N VAL A 554 -32.16 -9.69 2.94
CA VAL A 554 -32.67 -11.07 2.88
C VAL A 554 -33.58 -11.37 4.07
N THR A 555 -34.75 -11.92 3.81
CA THR A 555 -35.69 -12.38 4.84
C THR A 555 -35.64 -13.90 4.97
N ASP A 556 -35.68 -14.61 3.82
CA ASP A 556 -35.47 -16.05 3.76
C ASP A 556 -34.01 -16.39 3.51
N LYS A 557 -33.28 -16.58 4.62
CA LYS A 557 -31.83 -16.79 4.64
C LYS A 557 -31.40 -18.07 3.96
N VAL A 558 -32.27 -19.08 3.82
CA VAL A 558 -31.94 -20.36 3.18
C VAL A 558 -31.80 -20.18 1.67
N TYR A 559 -32.61 -19.30 1.08
CA TYR A 559 -32.63 -19.02 -0.35
C TYR A 559 -31.84 -17.76 -0.71
N ALA A 560 -30.91 -17.31 0.13
CA ALA A 560 -30.28 -15.99 -0.02
C ALA A 560 -29.52 -15.84 -1.34
N ILE A 561 -28.72 -16.84 -1.70
CA ILE A 561 -27.86 -16.85 -2.90
C ILE A 561 -28.14 -18.12 -3.70
N ASP A 562 -28.35 -17.99 -5.00
CA ASP A 562 -28.65 -19.10 -5.90
C ASP A 562 -27.43 -19.45 -6.75
N ASN A 563 -26.89 -20.67 -6.58
CA ASN A 563 -25.64 -21.14 -7.18
C ASN A 563 -25.87 -22.16 -8.30
N ARG A 564 -26.96 -22.01 -9.06
CA ARG A 564 -27.18 -22.79 -10.29
C ARG A 564 -26.14 -22.42 -11.34
N TYR A 565 -25.48 -23.42 -11.92
CA TYR A 565 -24.40 -23.21 -12.91
C TYR A 565 -24.84 -22.47 -14.18
N TYR A 566 -26.16 -22.44 -14.45
CA TYR A 566 -26.76 -21.77 -15.59
C TYR A 566 -27.26 -20.36 -15.24
N TYR A 567 -26.97 -19.84 -14.05
CA TYR A 567 -27.20 -18.44 -13.66
C TYR A 567 -25.89 -17.70 -13.48
N GLY A 568 -25.87 -16.40 -13.80
CA GLY A 568 -24.79 -15.52 -13.35
C GLY A 568 -24.97 -15.15 -11.87
N PRO A 569 -24.67 -13.90 -11.47
CA PRO A 569 -25.01 -13.45 -10.12
C PRO A 569 -26.52 -13.59 -9.86
N SER A 570 -26.90 -14.39 -8.86
CA SER A 570 -28.30 -14.66 -8.55
C SER A 570 -28.58 -14.62 -7.05
N PHE A 571 -29.59 -13.84 -6.68
CA PHE A 571 -29.99 -13.55 -5.32
C PHE A 571 -31.45 -13.95 -5.12
N GLY A 572 -31.71 -14.69 -4.05
CA GLY A 572 -33.07 -15.08 -3.70
C GLY A 572 -33.58 -16.24 -4.53
N ASN A 573 -34.81 -16.68 -4.24
CA ASN A 573 -35.54 -17.59 -5.10
C ASN A 573 -36.19 -16.80 -6.26
N GLY A 574 -35.35 -16.23 -7.12
CA GLY A 574 -35.73 -15.43 -8.28
C GLY A 574 -35.86 -13.92 -8.03
N ASP A 575 -35.35 -13.40 -6.90
CA ASP A 575 -35.48 -11.98 -6.57
C ASP A 575 -34.67 -11.08 -7.51
N LEU A 576 -33.45 -11.53 -7.83
CA LEU A 576 -32.59 -10.92 -8.85
C LEU A 576 -31.73 -12.00 -9.51
N ILE A 577 -32.00 -12.27 -10.78
CA ILE A 577 -31.19 -13.16 -11.63
C ILE A 577 -30.51 -12.29 -12.69
N ILE A 578 -29.18 -12.33 -12.75
CA ILE A 578 -28.37 -11.62 -13.73
C ILE A 578 -27.74 -12.63 -14.70
N CYS A 579 -27.91 -12.38 -16.00
CA CYS A 579 -27.37 -13.22 -17.08
C CYS A 579 -27.74 -14.71 -16.97
N GLY A 580 -28.98 -15.05 -16.57
CA GLY A 580 -29.44 -16.43 -16.52
C GLY A 580 -29.63 -17.04 -17.90
N LEU A 581 -29.44 -18.36 -18.02
CA LEU A 581 -29.71 -19.13 -19.24
C LEU A 581 -30.97 -19.98 -19.05
N ASP A 582 -31.96 -19.78 -19.92
CA ASP A 582 -33.12 -20.67 -20.02
C ASP A 582 -32.71 -21.93 -20.80
N LEU A 583 -32.72 -23.09 -20.14
CA LEU A 583 -32.25 -24.35 -20.72
C LEU A 583 -33.17 -24.90 -21.82
N HIS A 584 -34.42 -24.44 -21.93
CA HIS A 584 -35.35 -24.88 -22.97
C HIS A 584 -35.21 -24.07 -24.25
N THR A 585 -35.11 -22.75 -24.11
CA THR A 585 -35.01 -21.82 -25.25
C THR A 585 -33.56 -21.51 -25.63
N LEU A 586 -32.60 -21.84 -24.77
CA LEU A 586 -31.18 -21.46 -24.86
C LEU A 586 -30.99 -19.94 -24.93
N SER A 587 -31.94 -19.18 -24.40
CA SER A 587 -31.90 -17.72 -24.39
C SER A 587 -31.43 -17.18 -23.05
N HIS A 588 -30.68 -16.08 -23.10
CA HIS A 588 -30.23 -15.39 -21.90
C HIS A 588 -31.25 -14.37 -21.42
N TYR A 589 -31.43 -14.27 -20.11
CA TYR A 589 -32.36 -13.34 -19.51
C TYR A 589 -31.84 -12.78 -18.18
N CYS A 590 -32.29 -11.58 -17.84
CA CYS A 590 -32.26 -11.10 -16.45
C CYS A 590 -33.69 -11.08 -15.93
N ARG A 591 -33.88 -11.33 -14.63
CA ARG A 591 -35.22 -11.33 -14.02
C ARG A 591 -35.16 -10.69 -12.64
N SER A 592 -36.21 -9.95 -12.29
CA SER A 592 -36.43 -9.51 -10.92
C SER A 592 -37.87 -9.79 -10.50
N SER A 593 -38.03 -10.24 -9.27
CA SER A 593 -39.33 -10.40 -8.60
C SER A 593 -39.14 -10.20 -7.11
N LYS A 594 -40.21 -10.11 -6.32
CA LYS A 594 -40.09 -10.11 -4.86
C LYS A 594 -40.43 -11.50 -4.33
N ASN A 595 -39.49 -12.14 -3.65
CA ASN A 595 -39.71 -13.42 -2.98
C ASN A 595 -38.97 -13.49 -1.63
N SER A 596 -37.67 -13.84 -1.65
CA SER A 596 -36.81 -14.11 -0.48
C SER A 596 -36.21 -12.85 0.16
N TYR A 597 -36.37 -11.68 -0.44
CA TYR A 597 -35.91 -10.39 0.09
C TYR A 597 -37.08 -9.49 0.53
N GLU A 598 -36.79 -8.52 1.40
CA GLU A 598 -37.81 -7.70 2.10
C GLU A 598 -38.73 -6.92 1.15
N LYS A 599 -38.14 -6.26 0.14
CA LYS A 599 -38.79 -5.31 -0.77
C LYS A 599 -38.47 -5.64 -2.23
N PRO A 600 -39.38 -5.36 -3.18
CA PRO A 600 -39.03 -5.35 -4.60
C PRO A 600 -37.99 -4.25 -4.87
N ILE A 601 -37.06 -4.52 -5.77
CA ILE A 601 -36.05 -3.52 -6.20
C ILE A 601 -36.43 -2.82 -7.52
N ARG A 602 -37.50 -3.27 -8.19
CA ARG A 602 -38.04 -2.68 -9.41
C ARG A 602 -39.53 -2.44 -9.29
N GLU A 603 -40.05 -1.47 -10.03
CA GLU A 603 -41.49 -1.19 -10.10
C GLU A 603 -42.26 -2.31 -10.82
N THR A 604 -41.66 -2.90 -11.85
CA THR A 604 -42.23 -4.01 -12.63
C THR A 604 -41.47 -5.30 -12.40
N GLU A 605 -42.16 -6.35 -11.97
CA GLU A 605 -41.60 -7.70 -11.91
C GLU A 605 -41.53 -8.34 -13.30
N GLY A 606 -40.56 -9.23 -13.51
CA GLY A 606 -40.41 -10.00 -14.74
C GLY A 606 -39.02 -9.92 -15.35
N VAL A 607 -38.96 -10.26 -16.63
CA VAL A 607 -37.72 -10.33 -17.41
C VAL A 607 -37.30 -8.95 -17.91
N PHE A 608 -36.00 -8.69 -17.94
CA PHE A 608 -35.42 -7.45 -18.45
C PHE A 608 -34.09 -7.65 -19.13
N SER A 609 -33.67 -6.62 -19.87
CA SER A 609 -32.39 -6.56 -20.56
C SER A 609 -31.43 -5.61 -19.83
N ILE A 610 -30.13 -5.86 -19.98
CA ILE A 610 -29.05 -5.07 -19.37
C ILE A 610 -28.07 -4.55 -20.42
N GLU A 611 -27.46 -3.41 -20.16
CA GLU A 611 -26.38 -2.82 -20.97
C GLU A 611 -24.99 -3.25 -20.50
N GLU A 612 -24.83 -3.43 -19.19
CA GLU A 612 -23.56 -3.79 -18.57
C GLU A 612 -23.80 -4.53 -17.25
N CYS A 613 -22.86 -5.41 -16.90
CA CYS A 613 -22.82 -6.14 -15.64
C CYS A 613 -21.41 -6.09 -15.08
N GLU A 614 -21.25 -5.73 -13.81
CA GLU A 614 -19.96 -5.70 -13.12
C GLU A 614 -20.07 -6.42 -11.78
N VAL A 615 -19.05 -7.20 -11.42
CA VAL A 615 -18.95 -7.84 -10.10
C VAL A 615 -17.64 -7.42 -9.46
N PHE A 616 -17.72 -6.85 -8.26
CA PHE A 616 -16.58 -6.38 -7.48
C PHE A 616 -16.38 -7.26 -6.26
N ARG A 617 -15.12 -7.52 -5.89
CA ARG A 617 -14.76 -8.00 -4.56
C ARG A 617 -14.52 -6.82 -3.64
N VAL A 618 -15.14 -6.86 -2.47
CA VAL A 618 -15.04 -5.83 -1.43
C VAL A 618 -13.97 -6.25 -0.42
N ILE A 619 -12.97 -5.41 -0.20
CA ILE A 619 -11.86 -5.62 0.75
C ILE A 619 -11.88 -4.49 1.77
N LEU A 620 -11.81 -4.83 3.06
CA LEU A 620 -11.66 -3.85 4.13
C LEU A 620 -10.19 -3.40 4.21
N LYS A 621 -9.94 -2.10 4.10
CA LYS A 621 -8.64 -1.51 4.44
C LYS A 621 -8.65 -1.07 5.91
N TYR A 622 -7.65 -1.54 6.65
CA TYR A 622 -7.41 -1.17 8.05
C TYR A 622 -6.45 0.00 8.13
#